data_AF-A0AA35RMG7-F1
#
_entry.id   AF-A0AA35RMG7-F1
#
_cell.length_a   1.000
_cell.length_b   1.000
_cell.length_c   1.000
_cell.angle_alpha   90.00
_cell.angle_beta   90.00
_cell.angle_gamma   90.00
#
_symmetry.space_group_name_H-M   'P 1'
#
loop_
_entity.id
_entity.type
_entity.pdbx_description
1 polymer ?
#
loop_
_entity_poly.entity_id
_entity_poly.type
_entity_poly.pdbx_seq_one_letter_code
_entity_poly.pdbx_strand_id
1 'polypeptide(L)'
;MDQKCNIATRELDELREKLQRDQEEAQINYDNLRAVVQEADQRLAELKKTTYEFDRDVLRGSVNPRTKRIMGEKVVKYFEDRVKSRDSLAEKLRSKNSSLKVKRRKLQIQLKQKDDAGEVRNEVDFKQLQIENQQLNERCEEKNHELLRLKVRAAKALQILNTYKKKLQALSVESRAAEQEIEQRRELLARVDAETTTVTEEKEKAEAINTTSRQKLEDYKVPDVMEYVEERVSLYELTKAVRTWERKVEISEMALRTYRQTWKRLCTQHQQQSHHRTGLRAPHTLTTSPIGLPHHTTTLY
;
A
#
# COMPACT_ATOMS: atom_id res chain seq x y z
N MET A 1 39.26 33.82 -37.85
CA MET A 1 38.88 34.48 -36.59
C MET A 1 40.00 34.32 -35.57
N ASP A 2 40.51 33.10 -35.39
CA ASP A 2 41.51 32.77 -34.36
C ASP A 2 42.82 33.56 -34.43
N GLN A 3 43.36 33.84 -35.63
CA GLN A 3 44.57 34.66 -35.76
C GLN A 3 44.38 36.10 -35.25
N LYS A 4 43.21 36.70 -35.49
CA LYS A 4 42.90 38.05 -35.01
C LYS A 4 42.70 38.08 -33.50
N CYS A 5 42.05 37.05 -32.95
CA CYS A 5 41.94 36.88 -31.50
C CYS A 5 43.31 36.70 -30.84
N ASN A 6 44.20 35.90 -31.44
CA ASN A 6 45.55 35.68 -30.91
C ASN A 6 46.40 36.95 -30.93
N ILE A 7 46.31 37.76 -32.00
CA ILE A 7 47.00 39.05 -32.08
C ILE A 7 46.44 40.01 -31.02
N ALA A 8 45.11 40.11 -30.89
CA ALA A 8 44.48 40.98 -29.90
C ALA A 8 44.81 40.58 -28.46
N THR A 9 44.84 39.29 -28.15
CA THR A 9 45.27 38.80 -26.82
C THR A 9 46.72 39.13 -26.54
N ARG A 10 47.61 38.92 -27.52
CA ARG A 10 49.03 39.26 -27.38
C ARG A 10 49.24 40.76 -27.16
N GLU A 11 48.55 41.60 -27.93
CA GLU A 11 48.61 43.05 -27.74
C GLU A 11 48.07 43.47 -26.37
N LEU A 12 46.98 42.84 -25.89
CA LEU A 12 46.45 43.09 -24.54
C LEU A 12 47.46 42.70 -23.45
N ASP A 13 48.16 41.58 -23.60
CA ASP A 13 49.17 41.15 -22.65
C ASP A 13 50.40 42.08 -22.67
N GLU A 14 50.87 42.48 -23.86
CA GLU A 14 51.96 43.46 -24.00
C GLU A 14 51.58 44.84 -23.40
N LEU A 15 50.33 45.27 -23.55
CA LEU A 15 49.81 46.50 -22.95
C LEU A 15 49.69 46.39 -21.42
N ARG A 16 49.27 45.22 -20.90
CA ARG A 16 49.24 44.96 -19.46
C ARG A 16 50.64 45.00 -18.85
N GLU A 17 51.61 44.37 -19.50
CA GLU A 17 53.01 44.40 -19.06
C GLU A 17 53.62 45.81 -19.11
N LYS A 18 53.28 46.61 -20.13
CA LYS A 18 53.69 48.03 -20.18
C LYS A 18 53.06 48.83 -19.05
N LEU A 19 51.75 48.69 -18.85
CA LEU A 19 51.04 49.40 -17.78
C LEU A 19 51.61 49.05 -16.40
N GLN A 20 51.91 47.77 -16.17
CA GLN A 20 52.50 47.34 -14.90
C GLN A 20 53.89 47.97 -14.69
N ARG A 21 54.74 47.97 -15.73
CA ARG A 21 56.07 48.62 -15.66
C ARG A 21 55.97 50.11 -15.38
N ASP A 22 55.07 50.80 -16.08
CA ASP A 22 54.87 52.25 -15.88
C ASP A 22 54.34 52.54 -14.46
N GLN A 23 53.48 51.68 -13.91
CA GLN A 23 53.02 51.78 -12.52
C GLN A 23 54.15 51.58 -11.51
N GLU A 24 55.00 50.57 -11.72
CA GLU A 24 56.16 50.31 -10.87
C GLU A 24 57.16 51.48 -10.90
N GLU A 25 57.45 52.02 -12.09
CA GLU A 25 58.34 53.18 -12.25
C GLU A 25 57.75 54.44 -11.59
N ALA A 26 56.46 54.71 -11.82
CA ALA A 26 55.78 55.84 -11.20
C ALA A 26 55.79 55.74 -9.67
N GLN A 27 55.60 54.54 -9.12
CA GLN A 27 55.64 54.30 -7.68
C GLN A 27 57.04 54.55 -7.10
N ILE A 28 58.09 54.05 -7.75
CA ILE A 28 59.48 54.29 -7.35
C ILE A 28 59.79 55.80 -7.36
N ASN A 29 59.39 56.50 -8.42
CA ASN A 29 59.61 57.94 -8.55
C ASN A 29 58.86 58.73 -7.49
N TYR A 30 57.60 58.38 -7.22
CA TYR A 30 56.81 58.98 -6.16
C TYR A 30 57.46 58.81 -4.79
N ASP A 31 57.88 57.59 -4.44
CA ASP A 31 58.50 57.30 -3.16
C ASP A 31 59.85 58.04 -2.99
N ASN A 32 60.64 58.14 -4.06
CA ASN A 32 61.88 58.92 -4.07
C ASN A 32 61.62 60.42 -3.86
N LEU A 33 60.69 61.00 -4.61
CA LEU A 33 60.33 62.42 -4.46
C LEU A 33 59.80 62.71 -3.06
N ARG A 34 58.96 61.84 -2.52
CA ARG A 34 58.46 61.94 -1.15
C ARG A 34 59.59 61.91 -0.12
N ALA A 35 60.57 61.03 -0.29
CA ALA A 35 61.74 60.97 0.60
C ALA A 35 62.57 62.26 0.54
N VAL A 36 62.76 62.84 -0.65
CA VAL A 36 63.47 64.11 -0.84
C VAL A 36 62.74 65.27 -0.15
N VAL A 37 61.42 65.36 -0.31
CA VAL A 37 60.61 66.40 0.36
C VAL A 37 60.72 66.29 1.88
N GLN A 38 60.56 65.07 2.43
CA GLN A 38 60.68 64.85 3.88
C GLN A 38 62.06 65.21 4.41
N GLU A 39 63.12 64.89 3.67
CA GLU A 39 64.48 65.29 4.03
C GLU A 39 64.64 66.82 4.00
N ALA A 40 64.11 67.50 2.99
CA ALA A 40 64.18 68.95 2.87
C ALA A 40 63.43 69.63 4.03
N ASP A 41 62.24 69.15 4.39
CA ASP A 41 61.47 69.67 5.53
C ASP A 41 62.22 69.50 6.85
N GLN A 42 62.83 68.33 7.08
CA GLN A 42 63.62 68.09 8.28
C GLN A 42 64.86 69.00 8.31
N ARG A 43 65.58 69.13 7.20
CA ARG A 43 66.73 70.05 7.10
C ARG A 43 66.32 71.50 7.36
N LEU A 44 65.18 71.94 6.83
CA LEU A 44 64.67 73.29 7.05
C LEU A 44 64.33 73.52 8.53
N ALA A 45 63.67 72.56 9.18
CA ALA A 45 63.36 72.64 10.61
C ALA A 45 64.63 72.69 11.47
N GLU A 46 65.63 71.87 11.14
CA GLU A 46 66.94 71.90 11.80
C GLU A 46 67.62 73.25 11.60
N LEU A 47 67.69 73.77 10.37
CA LEU A 47 68.29 75.08 10.07
C LEU A 47 67.63 76.20 10.87
N LYS A 48 66.29 76.29 10.87
CA LYS A 48 65.56 77.29 11.67
C LYS A 48 65.92 77.21 13.15
N LYS A 49 65.98 75.99 13.70
CA LYS A 49 66.39 75.76 15.09
C LYS A 49 67.83 76.23 15.32
N THR A 50 68.77 75.91 14.41
CA THR A 50 70.16 76.36 14.54
C THR A 50 70.35 77.86 14.45
N THR A 51 69.59 78.53 13.59
CA THR A 51 69.63 80.00 13.47
C THR A 51 69.11 80.65 14.75
N TYR A 52 68.02 80.13 15.30
CA TYR A 52 67.46 80.63 16.57
C TYR A 52 68.43 80.40 17.75
N GLU A 53 69.00 79.21 17.88
CA GLU A 53 69.98 78.89 18.91
C GLU A 53 71.22 79.78 18.80
N PHE A 54 71.70 80.03 17.58
CA PHE A 54 72.83 80.93 17.35
C PHE A 54 72.52 82.38 17.74
N ASP A 55 71.36 82.92 17.37
CA ASP A 55 70.96 84.28 17.78
C ASP A 55 70.88 84.39 19.31
N ARG A 56 70.23 83.41 19.94
CA ARG A 56 70.06 83.37 21.40
C ARG A 56 71.39 83.27 22.14
N ASP A 57 72.21 82.29 21.79
CA ASP A 57 73.39 81.91 22.58
C ASP A 57 74.62 82.73 22.21
N VAL A 58 74.77 83.10 20.94
CA VAL A 58 75.92 83.84 20.44
C VAL A 58 75.63 85.34 20.32
N LEU A 59 74.65 85.74 19.53
CA LEU A 59 74.42 87.17 19.24
C LEU A 59 73.89 87.94 20.45
N ARG A 60 73.04 87.31 21.27
CA ARG A 60 72.48 87.94 22.49
C ARG A 60 73.15 87.47 23.77
N GLY A 61 73.34 86.17 23.95
CA GLY A 61 73.86 85.56 25.18
C GLY A 61 75.37 85.70 25.43
N SER A 62 76.12 86.06 24.39
CA SER A 62 77.59 86.17 24.46
C SER A 62 78.13 87.59 24.39
N VAL A 63 77.27 88.61 24.48
CA VAL A 63 77.69 90.02 24.51
C VAL A 63 78.21 90.38 25.90
N ASN A 64 79.41 90.96 25.96
CA ASN A 64 79.95 91.48 27.20
C ASN A 64 79.14 92.70 27.67
N PRO A 65 78.57 92.70 28.90
CA PRO A 65 77.71 93.78 29.37
C PRO A 65 78.35 95.17 29.33
N ARG A 66 79.67 95.25 29.53
CA ARG A 66 80.44 96.50 29.63
C ARG A 66 80.96 96.98 28.28
N THR A 67 81.51 96.09 27.45
CA THR A 67 82.08 96.49 26.14
C THR A 67 81.07 96.42 25.00
N LYS A 68 79.89 95.81 25.23
CA LYS A 68 78.86 95.55 24.22
C LYS A 68 79.36 94.78 22.98
N ARG A 69 80.54 94.15 23.07
CA ARG A 69 81.11 93.29 22.03
C ARG A 69 80.89 91.82 22.38
N ILE A 70 80.75 90.98 21.35
CA ILE A 70 80.62 89.53 21.50
C ILE A 70 81.94 88.96 22.03
N MET A 71 81.86 88.10 23.05
CA MET A 71 83.02 87.41 23.61
C MET A 71 83.42 86.22 22.74
N GLY A 72 84.61 86.28 22.14
CA GLY A 72 85.11 85.25 21.23
C GLY A 72 85.14 83.85 21.84
N GLU A 73 85.52 83.71 23.11
CA GLU A 73 85.58 82.42 23.82
C GLU A 73 84.21 81.70 23.83
N LYS A 74 83.11 82.44 23.99
CA LYS A 74 81.77 81.86 23.97
C LYS A 74 81.34 81.44 22.57
N VAL A 75 81.79 82.17 21.53
CA VAL A 75 81.57 81.80 20.12
C VAL A 75 82.29 80.48 19.82
N VAL A 76 83.56 80.36 20.24
CA VAL A 76 84.36 79.14 20.06
C VAL A 76 83.69 77.96 20.77
N LYS A 77 83.31 78.13 22.04
CA LYS A 77 82.61 77.10 22.81
C LYS A 77 81.30 76.63 22.13
N TYR A 78 80.51 77.56 21.60
CA TYR A 78 79.29 77.22 20.85
C TYR A 78 79.61 76.30 19.66
N PHE A 79 80.61 76.65 18.84
CA PHE A 79 80.98 75.81 17.70
C PHE A 79 81.54 74.44 18.13
N GLU A 80 82.35 74.37 19.20
CA GLU A 80 82.85 73.10 19.74
C GLU A 80 81.71 72.18 20.22
N ASP A 81 80.75 72.71 20.98
CA ASP A 81 79.60 71.96 21.47
C ASP A 81 78.69 71.50 20.31
N ARG A 82 78.54 72.34 19.28
CA ARG A 82 77.80 72.00 18.06
C ARG A 82 78.48 70.89 17.26
N VAL A 83 79.80 70.93 17.12
CA VAL A 83 80.58 69.86 16.46
C VAL A 83 80.41 68.54 17.22
N LYS A 84 80.60 68.54 18.55
CA LYS A 84 80.40 67.34 19.39
C LYS A 84 78.98 66.77 19.28
N SER A 85 77.96 67.63 19.26
CA SER A 85 76.56 67.21 19.09
C SER A 85 76.32 66.61 17.70
N ARG A 86 76.93 67.17 16.65
CA ARG A 86 76.84 66.66 15.27
C ARG A 86 77.51 65.29 15.14
N ASP A 87 78.68 65.09 15.75
CA ASP A 87 79.38 63.81 15.75
C ASP A 87 78.57 62.73 16.47
N SER A 88 77.99 63.07 17.62
CA SER A 88 77.10 62.17 18.37
C SER A 88 75.86 61.77 17.57
N LEU A 89 75.28 62.71 16.80
CA LEU A 89 74.16 62.41 15.91
C LEU A 89 74.59 61.53 14.73
N ALA A 90 75.74 61.80 14.13
CA ALA A 90 76.28 61.00 13.03
C ALA A 90 76.45 59.53 13.45
N GLU A 91 76.98 59.28 14.65
CA GLU A 91 77.16 57.93 15.17
C GLU A 91 75.84 57.21 15.42
N LYS A 92 74.84 57.91 15.99
CA LYS A 92 73.48 57.38 16.14
C LYS A 92 72.85 57.01 14.79
N LEU A 93 73.01 57.86 13.78
CA LEU A 93 72.48 57.61 12.44
C LEU A 93 73.18 56.42 11.77
N ARG A 94 74.50 56.28 11.91
CA ARG A 94 75.26 55.11 11.42
C ARG A 94 74.77 53.81 12.05
N SER A 95 74.62 53.79 13.38
CA SER A 95 74.10 52.63 14.11
C SER A 95 72.69 52.25 13.62
N LYS A 96 71.78 53.23 13.52
CA LYS A 96 70.42 53.00 13.00
C LYS A 96 70.41 52.49 11.55
N ASN A 97 71.28 53.03 10.70
CA ASN A 97 71.41 52.58 9.31
C ASN A 97 71.86 51.12 9.24
N SER A 98 72.83 50.71 10.07
CA SER A 98 73.29 49.33 10.18
C SER A 98 72.16 48.38 10.60
N SER A 99 71.40 48.73 11.65
CA SER A 99 70.26 47.91 12.11
C SER A 99 69.17 47.77 11.04
N LEU A 100 68.85 48.86 10.33
CA LEU A 100 67.85 48.83 9.24
C LEU A 100 68.33 47.97 8.06
N LYS A 101 69.62 48.01 7.71
CA LYS A 101 70.19 47.14 6.66
C LYS A 101 70.03 45.66 7.00
N VAL A 102 70.28 45.27 8.26
CA VAL A 102 70.08 43.89 8.72
C VAL A 102 68.61 43.49 8.66
N LYS A 103 67.70 44.36 9.15
CA LYS A 103 66.25 44.10 9.08
C LYS A 103 65.75 43.93 7.65
N ARG A 104 66.19 44.80 6.73
CA ARG A 104 65.88 44.70 5.30
C ARG A 104 66.34 43.37 4.72
N ARG A 105 67.60 42.96 5.00
CA ARG A 105 68.13 41.68 4.51
C ARG A 105 67.33 40.48 5.06
N LYS A 106 66.93 40.50 6.34
CA LYS A 106 66.09 39.45 6.93
C LYS A 106 64.73 39.35 6.24
N LEU A 107 64.05 40.48 6.03
CA LEU A 107 62.75 40.51 5.33
C LEU A 107 62.88 40.03 3.88
N GLN A 108 63.93 40.41 3.18
CA GLN A 108 64.19 39.94 1.81
C GLN A 108 64.39 38.41 1.76
N ILE A 109 65.10 37.84 2.74
CA ILE A 109 65.25 36.38 2.85
C ILE A 109 63.91 35.71 3.15
N GLN A 110 63.09 36.27 4.05
CA GLN A 110 61.76 35.74 4.35
C GLN A 110 60.83 35.77 3.14
N LEU A 111 60.88 36.85 2.34
CA LEU A 111 60.12 36.96 1.10
C LEU A 111 60.55 35.87 0.13
N LYS A 112 61.86 35.73 -0.11
CA LYS A 112 62.39 34.68 -0.99
C LYS A 112 62.03 33.27 -0.51
N GLN A 113 62.07 33.02 0.80
CA GLN A 113 61.64 31.73 1.35
C GLN A 113 60.16 31.47 1.13
N LYS A 114 59.30 32.49 1.15
CA LYS A 114 57.88 32.34 0.81
C LYS A 114 57.68 32.09 -0.68
N ASP A 115 58.42 32.79 -1.53
CA ASP A 115 58.40 32.59 -2.98
C ASP A 115 58.86 31.16 -3.33
N ASP A 116 59.98 30.71 -2.76
CA ASP A 116 60.55 29.37 -2.95
C ASP A 116 59.66 28.26 -2.32
N ALA A 117 58.86 28.60 -1.29
CA ALA A 117 57.88 27.70 -0.67
C ALA A 117 56.60 27.50 -1.50
N GLY A 118 56.50 28.09 -2.69
CA GLY A 118 55.57 27.62 -3.72
C GLY A 118 54.20 28.28 -3.75
N GLU A 119 54.10 29.60 -3.56
CA GLU A 119 52.84 30.32 -3.83
C GLU A 119 52.40 30.22 -5.32
N VAL A 120 53.32 29.94 -6.25
CA VAL A 120 52.98 29.70 -7.67
C VAL A 120 52.46 28.27 -7.93
N ARG A 121 52.74 27.29 -7.06
CA ARG A 121 52.18 25.92 -7.17
C ARG A 121 50.74 25.86 -6.65
N ASN A 122 50.41 26.68 -5.65
CA ASN A 122 49.10 26.67 -4.99
C ASN A 122 47.96 27.25 -5.84
N GLU A 123 48.20 28.21 -6.73
CA GLU A 123 47.09 28.83 -7.49
C GLU A 123 46.51 27.88 -8.54
N VAL A 124 47.37 27.11 -9.23
CA VAL A 124 46.93 26.11 -10.21
C VAL A 124 46.22 24.95 -9.51
N ASP A 125 46.78 24.45 -8.42
CA ASP A 125 46.16 23.38 -7.63
C ASP A 125 44.83 23.83 -7.01
N PHE A 126 44.73 25.09 -6.56
CA PHE A 126 43.48 25.67 -6.06
C PHE A 126 42.42 25.81 -7.16
N LYS A 127 42.80 26.30 -8.35
CA LYS A 127 41.90 26.35 -9.50
C LYS A 127 41.45 24.95 -9.93
N GLN A 128 42.33 23.96 -9.88
CA GLN A 128 41.99 22.57 -10.16
C GLN A 128 40.97 22.02 -9.15
N LEU A 129 41.19 22.24 -7.85
CA LEU A 129 40.24 21.86 -6.80
C LEU A 129 38.87 22.56 -6.97
N GLN A 130 38.88 23.83 -7.39
CA GLN A 130 37.66 24.57 -7.66
C GLN A 130 36.88 23.95 -8.84
N ILE A 131 37.57 23.58 -9.92
CA ILE A 131 36.97 22.90 -11.07
C ILE A 131 36.41 21.53 -10.66
N GLU A 132 37.18 20.73 -9.92
CA GLU A 132 36.74 19.41 -9.45
C GLU A 132 35.51 19.50 -8.53
N ASN A 133 35.50 20.47 -7.61
CA ASN A 133 34.36 20.69 -6.73
C ASN A 133 33.11 21.08 -7.53
N GLN A 134 33.25 21.98 -8.50
CA GLN A 134 32.17 22.38 -9.38
C GLN A 134 31.61 21.18 -10.17
N GLN A 135 32.48 20.37 -10.77
CA GLN A 135 32.06 19.16 -11.51
C GLN A 135 31.35 18.14 -10.61
N LEU A 136 31.83 17.93 -9.39
CA LEU A 136 31.17 17.04 -8.43
C LEU A 136 29.80 17.58 -8.01
N ASN A 137 29.68 18.90 -7.81
CA ASN A 137 28.41 19.51 -7.46
C ASN A 137 27.39 19.37 -8.61
N GLU A 138 27.81 19.64 -9.85
CA GLU A 138 26.97 19.44 -11.05
C GLU A 138 26.50 17.98 -11.16
N ARG A 139 27.39 17.00 -10.96
CA ARG A 139 27.01 15.57 -10.95
C ARG A 139 26.04 15.22 -9.82
N CYS A 140 26.20 15.81 -8.64
CA CYS A 140 25.26 15.64 -7.53
C CYS A 140 23.89 16.22 -7.86
N GLU A 141 23.83 17.40 -8.49
CA GLU A 141 22.58 18.03 -8.93
C GLU A 141 21.88 17.21 -10.00
N GLU A 142 22.60 16.70 -11.01
CA GLU A 142 22.07 15.79 -12.02
C GLU A 142 21.45 14.54 -11.39
N LYS A 143 22.16 13.91 -10.44
CA LYS A 143 21.66 12.72 -9.75
C LYS A 143 20.46 13.03 -8.87
N ASN A 144 20.40 14.20 -8.24
CA ASN A 144 19.24 14.65 -7.49
C ASN A 144 18.02 14.88 -8.40
N HIS A 145 18.21 15.46 -9.57
CA HIS A 145 17.14 15.61 -10.57
C HIS A 145 16.64 14.26 -11.09
N GLU A 146 17.53 13.33 -11.37
CA GLU A 146 17.18 11.96 -11.77
C GLU A 146 16.37 11.24 -10.67
N LEU A 147 16.83 11.34 -9.41
CA LEU A 147 16.14 10.78 -8.26
C LEU A 147 14.74 11.37 -8.09
N LEU A 148 14.59 12.69 -8.23
CA LEU A 148 13.29 13.36 -8.15
C LEU A 148 12.35 12.87 -9.25
N ARG A 149 12.83 12.73 -10.48
CA ARG A 149 12.06 12.19 -11.61
C ARG A 149 11.59 10.76 -11.34
N LEU A 150 12.46 9.91 -10.80
CA LEU A 150 12.12 8.54 -10.43
C LEU A 150 11.09 8.50 -9.30
N LYS A 151 11.24 9.34 -8.26
CA LYS A 151 10.25 9.45 -7.17
C LYS A 151 8.86 9.81 -7.69
N VAL A 152 8.76 10.78 -8.60
CA VAL A 152 7.48 11.17 -9.22
C VAL A 152 6.87 10.02 -10.02
N ARG A 153 7.69 9.28 -10.79
CA ARG A 153 7.20 8.10 -11.54
C ARG A 153 6.71 7.00 -10.60
N ALA A 154 7.45 6.71 -9.54
CA ALA A 154 7.07 5.73 -8.53
C ALA A 154 5.76 6.11 -7.83
N ALA A 155 5.60 7.40 -7.48
CA ALA A 155 4.36 7.91 -6.88
C ALA A 155 3.16 7.75 -7.82
N LYS A 156 3.31 8.08 -9.12
CA LYS A 156 2.26 7.87 -10.13
C LYS A 156 1.91 6.38 -10.30
N ALA A 157 2.93 5.51 -10.37
CA ALA A 157 2.71 4.07 -10.45
C ALA A 157 1.96 3.54 -9.22
N LEU A 158 2.32 4.01 -8.02
CA LEU A 158 1.64 3.65 -6.77
C LEU A 158 0.19 4.15 -6.74
N GLN A 159 -0.08 5.36 -7.24
CA GLN A 159 -1.44 5.88 -7.37
C GLN A 159 -2.27 5.00 -8.29
N ILE A 160 -1.75 4.65 -9.48
CA ILE A 160 -2.40 3.75 -10.43
C ILE A 160 -2.66 2.38 -9.78
N LEU A 161 -1.65 1.79 -9.15
CA LEU A 161 -1.78 0.51 -8.45
C LEU A 161 -2.90 0.55 -7.41
N ASN A 162 -2.96 1.60 -6.59
CA ASN A 162 -4.01 1.77 -5.58
C ASN A 162 -5.39 1.91 -6.20
N THR A 163 -5.54 2.60 -7.34
CA THR A 163 -6.83 2.68 -8.04
C THR A 163 -7.29 1.31 -8.54
N TYR A 164 -6.40 0.52 -9.16
CA TYR A 164 -6.74 -0.83 -9.61
C TYR A 164 -7.01 -1.78 -8.45
N LYS A 165 -6.26 -1.67 -7.34
CA LYS A 165 -6.53 -2.45 -6.12
C LYS A 165 -7.93 -2.19 -5.58
N LYS A 166 -8.36 -0.92 -5.52
CA LYS A 166 -9.72 -0.54 -5.11
C LYS A 166 -10.78 -1.09 -6.08
N LYS A 167 -10.56 -0.96 -7.38
CA LYS A 167 -11.48 -1.48 -8.41
C LYS A 167 -11.62 -3.00 -8.32
N LEU A 168 -10.51 -3.72 -8.15
CA LEU A 168 -10.51 -5.17 -7.96
C LEU A 168 -11.26 -5.57 -6.70
N GLN A 169 -11.04 -4.87 -5.59
CA GLN A 169 -11.75 -5.15 -4.34
C GLN A 169 -13.27 -4.93 -4.50
N ALA A 170 -13.69 -3.86 -5.17
CA ALA A 170 -15.10 -3.61 -5.45
C ALA A 170 -15.73 -4.73 -6.30
N LEU A 171 -15.08 -5.09 -7.42
CA LEU A 171 -15.54 -6.19 -8.29
C LEU A 171 -15.55 -7.54 -7.58
N SER A 172 -14.59 -7.81 -6.69
CA SER A 172 -14.57 -9.05 -5.91
C SER A 172 -15.73 -9.13 -4.91
N VAL A 173 -16.09 -8.01 -4.28
CA VAL A 173 -17.27 -7.95 -3.40
C VAL A 173 -18.55 -8.14 -4.21
N GLU A 174 -18.67 -7.50 -5.37
CA GLU A 174 -19.81 -7.65 -6.27
C GLU A 174 -19.96 -9.09 -6.80
N SER A 175 -18.86 -9.71 -7.23
CA SER A 175 -18.83 -11.12 -7.65
C SER A 175 -19.33 -12.04 -6.55
N ARG A 176 -18.87 -11.85 -5.31
CA ARG A 176 -19.32 -12.66 -4.17
C ARG A 176 -20.80 -12.45 -3.86
N ALA A 177 -21.31 -11.22 -4.01
CA ALA A 177 -22.73 -10.94 -3.83
C ALA A 177 -23.58 -11.61 -4.93
N ALA A 178 -23.12 -11.56 -6.19
CA ALA A 178 -23.78 -12.23 -7.31
C ALA A 178 -23.77 -13.76 -7.14
N GLU A 179 -22.67 -14.35 -6.66
CA GLU A 179 -22.59 -15.78 -6.32
C GLU A 179 -23.62 -16.16 -5.25
N GLN A 180 -23.77 -15.35 -4.20
CA GLN A 180 -24.78 -15.57 -3.16
C GLN A 180 -26.20 -15.45 -3.72
N GLU A 181 -26.47 -14.47 -4.59
CA GLU A 181 -27.77 -14.30 -5.24
C GLU A 181 -28.11 -15.47 -6.17
N ILE A 182 -27.12 -15.98 -6.92
CA ILE A 182 -27.27 -17.17 -7.76
C ILE A 182 -27.65 -18.38 -6.90
N GLU A 183 -26.97 -18.59 -5.77
CA GLU A 183 -27.26 -19.71 -4.87
C GLU A 183 -28.67 -19.60 -4.29
N GLN A 184 -29.06 -18.42 -3.79
CA GLN A 184 -30.42 -18.17 -3.29
C GLN A 184 -31.49 -18.41 -4.37
N ARG A 185 -31.23 -18.00 -5.62
CA ARG A 185 -32.15 -18.27 -6.74
C ARG A 185 -32.23 -19.74 -7.10
N ARG A 186 -31.12 -20.49 -7.03
CA ARG A 186 -31.11 -21.94 -7.25
C ARG A 186 -31.92 -22.68 -6.19
N GLU A 187 -31.76 -22.31 -4.92
CA GLU A 187 -32.57 -22.86 -3.82
C GLU A 187 -34.06 -22.56 -4.01
N LEU A 188 -34.40 -21.33 -4.41
CA LEU A 188 -35.78 -20.96 -4.69
C LEU A 188 -36.36 -21.74 -5.87
N LEU A 189 -35.61 -21.88 -6.97
CA LEU A 189 -36.01 -22.68 -8.12
C LEU A 189 -36.25 -24.14 -7.73
N ALA A 190 -35.35 -24.75 -6.95
CA ALA A 190 -35.52 -26.12 -6.48
C ALA A 190 -36.79 -26.30 -5.64
N ARG A 191 -37.15 -25.30 -4.80
CA ARG A 191 -38.41 -25.32 -4.04
C ARG A 191 -39.63 -25.19 -4.94
N VAL A 192 -39.60 -24.27 -5.91
CA VAL A 192 -40.69 -24.08 -6.87
C VAL A 192 -40.88 -25.30 -7.75
N ASP A 193 -39.80 -25.94 -8.20
CA ASP A 193 -39.88 -27.18 -8.98
C ASP A 193 -40.52 -28.30 -8.15
N ALA A 194 -40.11 -28.47 -6.88
CA ALA A 194 -40.72 -29.44 -5.98
C ALA A 194 -42.22 -29.16 -5.76
N GLU A 195 -42.59 -27.91 -5.47
CA GLU A 195 -43.99 -27.49 -5.32
C GLU A 195 -44.79 -27.72 -6.61
N THR A 196 -44.20 -27.43 -7.78
CA THR A 196 -44.81 -27.66 -9.08
C THR A 196 -45.10 -29.14 -9.28
N THR A 197 -44.15 -30.04 -8.96
CA THR A 197 -44.39 -31.50 -9.05
C THR A 197 -45.55 -31.93 -8.15
N THR A 198 -45.60 -31.47 -6.90
CA THR A 198 -46.71 -31.81 -5.99
C THR A 198 -48.05 -31.30 -6.49
N VAL A 199 -48.10 -30.05 -6.97
CA VAL A 199 -49.33 -29.45 -7.50
C VAL A 199 -49.78 -30.15 -8.78
N THR A 200 -48.85 -30.58 -9.64
CA THR A 200 -49.21 -31.37 -10.83
C THR A 200 -49.80 -32.73 -10.46
N GLU A 201 -49.23 -33.44 -9.49
CA GLU A 201 -49.78 -34.72 -9.01
C GLU A 201 -51.17 -34.54 -8.39
N GLU A 202 -51.35 -33.50 -7.56
CA GLU A 202 -52.64 -33.17 -6.96
C GLU A 202 -53.69 -32.81 -8.02
N LYS A 203 -53.29 -32.01 -9.03
CA LYS A 203 -54.13 -31.67 -10.17
C LYS A 203 -54.56 -32.92 -10.94
N GLU A 204 -53.64 -33.83 -11.26
CA GLU A 204 -53.95 -35.08 -11.96
C GLU A 204 -54.92 -35.97 -11.17
N LYS A 205 -54.72 -36.09 -9.85
CA LYS A 205 -55.65 -36.81 -8.96
C LYS A 205 -57.03 -36.17 -8.96
N ALA A 206 -57.10 -34.85 -8.84
CA ALA A 206 -58.35 -34.11 -8.87
C ALA A 206 -59.07 -34.23 -10.22
N GLU A 207 -58.34 -34.18 -11.33
CA GLU A 207 -58.88 -34.40 -12.68
C GLU A 207 -59.41 -35.82 -12.86
N ALA A 208 -58.70 -36.85 -12.38
CA ALA A 208 -59.15 -38.24 -12.39
C ALA A 208 -60.45 -38.46 -11.58
N ILE A 209 -60.55 -37.83 -10.40
CA ILE A 209 -61.78 -37.87 -9.59
C ILE A 209 -62.92 -37.15 -10.31
N ASN A 210 -62.66 -35.99 -10.91
CA ASN A 210 -63.65 -35.20 -11.62
C ASN A 210 -64.18 -35.94 -12.87
N THR A 211 -63.31 -36.55 -13.67
CA THR A 211 -63.72 -37.37 -14.83
C THR A 211 -64.55 -38.57 -14.40
N THR A 212 -64.14 -39.30 -13.36
CA THR A 212 -64.91 -40.42 -12.79
C THR A 212 -66.28 -39.95 -12.28
N SER A 213 -66.34 -38.79 -11.62
CA SER A 213 -67.59 -38.23 -11.10
C SER A 213 -68.52 -37.79 -12.22
N ARG A 214 -67.98 -37.20 -13.31
CA ARG A 214 -68.74 -36.88 -14.52
C ARG A 214 -69.28 -38.14 -15.21
N GLN A 215 -68.47 -39.20 -15.34
CA GLN A 215 -68.92 -40.48 -15.87
C GLN A 215 -70.06 -41.05 -15.02
N LYS A 216 -69.91 -41.07 -13.69
CA LYS A 216 -70.97 -41.51 -12.79
C LYS A 216 -72.25 -40.68 -12.93
N LEU A 217 -72.15 -39.36 -13.16
CA LEU A 217 -73.31 -38.50 -13.42
C LEU A 217 -73.96 -38.78 -14.79
N GLU A 218 -73.17 -39.13 -15.80
CA GLU A 218 -73.67 -39.50 -17.13
C GLU A 218 -74.33 -40.89 -17.14
N ASP A 219 -73.73 -41.85 -16.43
CA ASP A 219 -74.27 -43.21 -16.24
C ASP A 219 -75.48 -43.21 -15.30
N TYR A 220 -75.59 -42.23 -14.41
CA TYR A 220 -76.71 -42.09 -13.49
C TYR A 220 -77.97 -41.68 -14.25
N LYS A 221 -78.76 -42.69 -14.60
CA LYS A 221 -80.14 -42.54 -15.05
C LYS A 221 -81.08 -42.81 -13.88
N VAL A 222 -81.93 -41.84 -13.57
CA VAL A 222 -83.02 -42.03 -12.60
C VAL A 222 -83.97 -43.07 -13.18
N PRO A 223 -84.14 -44.24 -12.55
CA PRO A 223 -85.08 -45.25 -13.02
C PRO A 223 -86.50 -44.67 -13.04
N ASP A 224 -87.32 -45.09 -14.01
CA ASP A 224 -88.71 -44.67 -14.03
C ASP A 224 -89.41 -45.15 -12.74
N VAL A 225 -90.30 -44.32 -12.19
CA VAL A 225 -90.90 -44.57 -10.86
C VAL A 225 -91.64 -45.91 -10.83
N MET A 226 -92.24 -46.32 -11.94
CA MET A 226 -92.94 -47.60 -12.03
C MET A 226 -91.97 -48.78 -12.09
N GLU A 227 -90.86 -48.66 -12.81
CA GLU A 227 -89.82 -49.71 -12.91
C GLU A 227 -89.19 -50.00 -11.54
N TYR A 228 -88.89 -48.97 -10.75
CA TYR A 228 -88.40 -49.14 -9.37
C TYR A 228 -89.40 -49.84 -8.45
N VAL A 229 -90.70 -49.51 -8.58
CA VAL A 229 -91.76 -50.13 -7.79
C VAL A 229 -91.93 -51.61 -8.15
N GLU A 230 -91.86 -51.95 -9.44
CA GLU A 230 -91.93 -53.33 -9.93
C GLU A 230 -90.75 -54.17 -9.44
N GLU A 231 -89.51 -53.66 -9.52
CA GLU A 231 -88.32 -54.33 -8.98
C GLU A 231 -88.38 -54.49 -7.45
N ARG A 232 -88.96 -53.52 -6.75
CA ARG A 232 -89.17 -53.59 -5.29
C ARG A 232 -90.16 -54.67 -4.90
N VAL A 233 -91.23 -54.85 -5.68
CA VAL A 233 -92.22 -55.91 -5.50
C VAL A 233 -91.60 -57.27 -5.82
N SER A 234 -90.86 -57.40 -6.93
CA SER A 234 -90.21 -58.65 -7.30
C SER A 234 -89.18 -59.09 -6.24
N LEU A 235 -88.37 -58.17 -5.72
CA LEU A 235 -87.46 -58.44 -4.60
C LEU A 235 -88.19 -58.97 -3.36
N TYR A 236 -89.34 -58.39 -3.03
CA TYR A 236 -90.16 -58.84 -1.90
C TYR A 236 -90.72 -60.26 -2.13
N GLU A 237 -91.21 -60.55 -3.34
CA GLU A 237 -91.72 -61.87 -3.72
C GLU A 237 -90.63 -62.93 -3.70
N LEU A 238 -89.45 -62.64 -4.26
CA LEU A 238 -88.28 -63.51 -4.20
C LEU A 238 -87.84 -63.78 -2.76
N THR A 239 -87.79 -62.75 -1.92
CA THR A 239 -87.46 -62.90 -0.49
C THR A 239 -88.47 -63.78 0.24
N LYS A 240 -89.77 -63.61 -0.06
CA LYS A 240 -90.83 -64.45 0.48
C LYS A 240 -90.73 -65.90 -0.01
N ALA A 241 -90.37 -66.11 -1.28
CA ALA A 241 -90.15 -67.43 -1.86
C ALA A 241 -88.96 -68.13 -1.20
N VAL A 242 -87.83 -67.44 -1.01
CA VAL A 242 -86.65 -67.95 -0.28
C VAL A 242 -87.06 -68.43 1.11
N ARG A 243 -87.74 -67.59 1.90
CA ARG A 243 -88.24 -67.96 3.23
C ARG A 243 -89.18 -69.17 3.22
N THR A 244 -90.01 -69.28 2.19
CA THR A 244 -90.93 -70.41 2.02
C THR A 244 -90.17 -71.71 1.71
N TRP A 245 -89.14 -71.63 0.87
CA TRP A 245 -88.28 -72.77 0.55
C TRP A 245 -87.42 -73.19 1.73
N GLU A 246 -86.83 -72.25 2.48
CA GLU A 246 -86.15 -72.53 3.74
C GLU A 246 -87.04 -73.31 4.70
N ARG A 247 -88.30 -72.88 4.86
CA ARG A 247 -89.27 -73.58 5.71
C ARG A 247 -89.65 -74.97 5.18
N LYS A 248 -89.75 -75.17 3.86
CA LYS A 248 -89.99 -76.49 3.25
C LYS A 248 -88.80 -77.44 3.44
N VAL A 249 -87.57 -76.94 3.32
CA VAL A 249 -86.35 -77.70 3.58
C VAL A 249 -86.33 -78.13 5.04
N GLU A 250 -86.62 -77.22 5.97
CA GLU A 250 -86.68 -77.51 7.40
C GLU A 250 -87.72 -78.62 7.73
N ILE A 251 -88.93 -78.55 7.16
CA ILE A 251 -89.96 -79.59 7.30
C ILE A 251 -89.48 -80.94 6.73
N SER A 252 -88.83 -80.92 5.58
CA SER A 252 -88.33 -82.14 4.91
C SER A 252 -87.18 -82.78 5.68
N GLU A 253 -86.28 -81.97 6.25
CA GLU A 253 -85.21 -82.43 7.15
C GLU A 253 -85.78 -83.01 8.45
N MET A 254 -86.79 -82.38 9.04
CA MET A 254 -87.51 -82.91 10.20
C MET A 254 -88.19 -84.26 9.90
N ALA A 255 -88.85 -84.38 8.74
CA ALA A 255 -89.44 -85.64 8.30
C ALA A 255 -88.37 -86.72 8.11
N LEU A 256 -87.26 -86.40 7.44
CA LEU A 256 -86.12 -87.31 7.24
C LEU A 256 -85.49 -87.75 8.58
N ARG A 257 -85.37 -86.85 9.55
CA ARG A 257 -84.92 -87.18 10.92
C ARG A 257 -85.87 -88.15 11.60
N THR A 258 -87.17 -87.93 11.47
CA THR A 258 -88.22 -88.81 12.01
C THR A 258 -88.18 -90.18 11.37
N TYR A 259 -88.10 -90.27 10.04
CA TYR A 259 -87.98 -91.53 9.29
C TYR A 259 -86.69 -92.30 9.65
N ARG A 260 -85.57 -91.61 9.85
CA ARG A 260 -84.32 -92.24 10.32
C ARG A 260 -84.46 -92.79 11.74
N GLN A 261 -85.20 -92.12 12.62
CA GLN A 261 -85.44 -92.61 13.98
C GLN A 261 -86.39 -93.82 14.01
N THR A 262 -87.47 -93.81 13.21
CA THR A 262 -88.37 -94.96 13.08
C THR A 262 -87.68 -96.16 12.44
N TRP A 263 -86.86 -95.94 11.40
CA TRP A 263 -86.05 -96.99 10.78
C TRP A 263 -85.04 -97.61 11.77
N LYS A 264 -84.34 -96.79 12.57
CA LYS A 264 -83.45 -97.29 13.62
C LYS A 264 -84.17 -98.18 14.64
N ARG A 265 -85.40 -97.82 15.04
CA ARG A 265 -86.22 -98.63 15.97
C ARG A 265 -86.65 -99.96 15.35
N LEU A 266 -87.02 -99.97 14.07
CA LEU A 266 -87.37 -101.18 13.30
C LEU A 266 -86.17 -102.13 13.11
N CYS A 267 -84.98 -101.60 12.80
CA CYS A 267 -83.76 -102.40 12.71
C CYS A 267 -83.39 -103.03 14.07
N THR A 268 -83.54 -102.32 15.18
CA THR A 268 -83.28 -102.89 16.52
C THR A 268 -84.28 -103.98 16.94
N GLN A 269 -85.54 -103.91 16.46
CA GLN A 269 -86.53 -104.99 16.69
C GLN A 269 -86.27 -106.22 15.82
N HIS A 270 -85.76 -106.05 14.60
CA HIS A 270 -85.41 -107.17 13.71
C HIS A 270 -84.11 -107.88 14.12
N GLN A 271 -83.18 -107.17 14.79
CA GLN A 271 -81.93 -107.74 15.31
C GLN A 271 -82.13 -108.62 16.57
N GLN A 272 -83.25 -108.49 17.30
CA GLN A 272 -83.54 -109.31 18.50
C GLN A 272 -84.23 -110.65 18.19
N GLN A 273 -84.79 -110.84 16.99
CA GLN A 273 -85.47 -112.10 16.60
C GLN A 273 -84.61 -113.05 15.74
N SER A 274 -83.43 -112.63 15.29
CA SER A 274 -82.55 -113.41 14.39
C SER A 274 -81.28 -113.98 15.06
N HIS A 275 -81.17 -113.92 16.39
CA HIS A 275 -80.07 -114.52 17.19
C HIS A 275 -80.35 -115.96 17.67
N HIS A 276 -81.20 -116.74 16.98
CA HIS A 276 -81.49 -118.16 17.31
C HIS A 276 -81.17 -119.18 16.20
N ARG A 277 -80.58 -118.79 15.07
CA ARG A 277 -79.99 -119.73 14.12
C ARG A 277 -78.85 -119.06 13.35
N THR A 278 -77.71 -119.75 13.31
CA THR A 278 -76.49 -119.44 12.55
C THR A 278 -75.69 -118.22 13.03
N GLY A 279 -74.54 -118.52 13.65
CA GLY A 279 -73.54 -117.52 14.01
C GLY A 279 -72.62 -117.21 12.83
N LEU A 280 -72.24 -115.94 12.71
CA LEU A 280 -70.87 -115.48 12.46
C LEU A 280 -70.81 -113.93 12.54
N ARG A 281 -70.21 -113.51 13.65
CA ARG A 281 -69.50 -112.29 14.04
C ARG A 281 -69.21 -111.19 12.97
N ALA A 282 -69.73 -109.98 13.26
CA ALA A 282 -69.15 -108.61 13.26
C ALA A 282 -67.92 -108.24 12.38
N PRO A 283 -67.79 -106.98 11.88
CA PRO A 283 -67.40 -105.88 12.78
C PRO A 283 -68.03 -104.49 12.54
N HIS A 284 -68.27 -103.86 13.68
CA HIS A 284 -68.18 -102.45 14.09
C HIS A 284 -67.81 -101.34 13.08
N THR A 285 -68.76 -100.40 13.05
CA THR A 285 -68.67 -98.94 12.87
C THR A 285 -67.45 -98.25 13.51
N LEU A 286 -67.07 -97.09 12.95
CA LEU A 286 -67.10 -95.74 13.57
C LEU A 286 -66.43 -94.73 12.59
N THR A 287 -67.18 -93.77 12.00
CA THR A 287 -67.25 -92.32 12.33
C THR A 287 -65.90 -91.59 12.19
N THR A 288 -65.74 -90.51 11.42
CA THR A 288 -66.40 -89.18 11.54
C THR A 288 -66.12 -88.28 10.31
N SER A 289 -67.04 -87.33 10.09
CA SER A 289 -67.14 -86.32 9.01
C SER A 289 -65.96 -85.35 8.82
N PRO A 290 -65.84 -84.72 7.63
CA PRO A 290 -64.92 -83.60 7.37
C PRO A 290 -65.64 -82.23 7.29
N ILE A 291 -64.82 -81.18 7.19
CA ILE A 291 -65.03 -79.87 6.53
C ILE A 291 -65.09 -78.65 7.46
N GLY A 292 -64.09 -77.79 7.28
CA GLY A 292 -64.07 -76.40 7.71
C GLY A 292 -62.81 -75.70 7.18
N LEU A 293 -62.90 -75.06 6.01
CA LEU A 293 -61.95 -74.05 5.52
C LEU A 293 -62.69 -72.70 5.50
N PRO A 294 -62.10 -71.61 6.00
CA PRO A 294 -62.55 -70.26 5.68
C PRO A 294 -61.57 -69.52 4.75
N HIS A 295 -62.18 -68.74 3.86
CA HIS A 295 -61.55 -67.87 2.86
C HIS A 295 -60.91 -66.62 3.46
N HIS A 296 -59.84 -66.17 2.79
CA HIS A 296 -59.15 -64.89 2.97
C HIS A 296 -60.05 -63.68 2.70
N THR A 297 -59.90 -62.65 3.53
CA THR A 297 -60.38 -61.28 3.29
C THR A 297 -59.19 -60.37 3.03
N THR A 298 -59.21 -59.74 1.85
CA THR A 298 -58.34 -58.62 1.44
C THR A 298 -58.93 -57.33 1.99
N THR A 299 -58.13 -56.52 2.69
CA THR A 299 -58.50 -55.15 3.06
C THR A 299 -57.47 -54.20 2.46
N LEU A 300 -57.97 -53.28 1.62
CA LEU A 300 -57.25 -52.16 1.03
C LEU A 300 -57.20 -50.99 2.04
N TYR A 301 -56.02 -50.42 2.22
CA TYR A 301 -55.77 -48.98 2.37
C TYR A 301 -54.39 -48.67 1.80
#